data_AF-A0A7J4FHM3-F1
#
_entry.id   AF-A0A7J4FHM3-F1
#
_cell.length_a   1.000
_cell.length_b   1.000
_cell.length_c   1.000
_cell.angle_alpha   90.00
_cell.angle_beta   90.00
_cell.angle_gamma   90.00
#
_symmetry.space_group_name_H-M   'P 1'
#
loop_
_entity.id
_entity.type
_entity.pdbx_description
1 polymer ?
#
loop_
_entity_poly.entity_id
_entity_poly.type
_entity_poly.pdbx_seq_one_letter_code
_entity_poly.pdbx_strand_id
1 'polypeptide(L)'
;MDWDDPETLRYLAESLENPDQTVTIQSRKGPIRSTAERIVGRLGSPEIGGSYFTLSDENNYMIWSMLKKCYEKGWIYKGRDVMPWCPRCSTALSQHEIVTEGYRELTHPGLTVKFPLRNRGNESLLIWTTTPWTLTSNVAAAVHPDFSYVKVKFKDEFLYLGKFALERSLPKGRYEVVEELKGSEMEGWTYDGPYDDLPAQKNMGAVDAHQVILWEEVTEEEGTGIVHIAPGCGKEDLELGELYGLPAIAPLDEFGVFKDGFGKFAGIHVYDSASVVIEDLKKKGLLYKVEDYTHRYPVCWRCGSELVFRLVDEWFISMGKKLNKPLEEITEEEKEKNLRYQIIDVAKQVRWIPEFGLQQELDWLQNMEDWMISKKRYWGLALPIWGCKKCGNFVVIGSKEELKEKAVEGWELFEGHTPHRPWIDAVKIKCPKCGAVISRIPDVGNPWLDAGIVSYSTLQY
;
A
#
# COMPACT_ATOMS: atom_id res chain seq x y z
N MET A 1 25.90 33.95 -10.48
CA MET A 1 25.40 33.44 -9.21
C MET A 1 25.87 32.01 -9.07
N ASP A 2 26.50 31.73 -7.93
CA ASP A 2 26.56 30.37 -7.42
C ASP A 2 25.12 30.03 -7.06
N TRP A 3 24.55 29.09 -7.78
CA TRP A 3 23.11 28.77 -7.75
C TRP A 3 22.67 28.17 -6.41
N ASP A 4 23.66 27.84 -5.58
CA ASP A 4 23.57 27.30 -4.23
C ASP A 4 23.86 28.36 -3.15
N ASP A 5 23.96 29.65 -3.50
CA ASP A 5 24.13 30.73 -2.52
C ASP A 5 23.01 30.69 -1.46
N PRO A 6 23.32 30.35 -0.19
CA PRO A 6 22.31 30.16 0.83
C PRO A 6 21.53 31.44 1.15
N GLU A 7 22.12 32.63 0.95
CA GLU A 7 21.43 33.90 1.16
C GLU A 7 20.33 34.11 0.12
N THR A 8 20.65 33.91 -1.17
CA THR A 8 19.67 33.94 -2.25
C THR A 8 18.56 32.93 -2.05
N LEU A 9 18.88 31.70 -1.65
CA LEU A 9 17.87 30.65 -1.43
C LEU A 9 16.94 30.99 -0.26
N ARG A 10 17.47 31.56 0.83
CA ARG A 10 16.63 32.04 1.95
C ARG A 10 15.76 33.21 1.54
N TYR A 11 16.31 34.18 0.81
CA TYR A 11 15.55 35.30 0.25
C TYR A 11 14.39 34.83 -0.65
N LEU A 12 14.63 33.84 -1.52
CA LEU A 12 13.58 33.26 -2.35
C LEU A 12 12.54 32.50 -1.52
N ALA A 13 12.97 31.77 -0.49
CA ALA A 13 12.05 31.08 0.42
C ALA A 13 11.15 32.06 1.18
N GLU A 14 11.69 33.15 1.73
CA GLU A 14 10.91 34.23 2.35
C GLU A 14 9.98 34.89 1.33
N SER A 15 10.44 35.07 0.09
CA SER A 15 9.61 35.65 -0.98
C SER A 15 8.41 34.77 -1.36
N LEU A 16 8.43 33.46 -1.06
CA LEU A 16 7.29 32.58 -1.29
C LEU A 16 6.13 32.81 -0.31
N GLU A 17 6.29 33.61 0.75
CA GLU A 17 5.16 34.06 1.58
C GLU A 17 4.15 34.89 0.75
N ASN A 18 4.61 35.55 -0.31
CA ASN A 18 3.78 36.19 -1.32
C ASN A 18 4.24 35.75 -2.72
N PRO A 19 3.75 34.59 -3.24
CA PRO A 19 4.26 33.96 -4.46
C PRO A 19 4.21 34.84 -5.72
N ASP A 20 3.25 35.76 -5.78
CA ASP A 20 3.03 36.66 -6.93
C ASP A 20 3.91 37.91 -6.90
N GLN A 21 4.64 38.14 -5.80
CA GLN A 21 5.52 39.29 -5.71
C GLN A 21 6.65 39.20 -6.74
N THR A 22 6.97 40.33 -7.38
CA THR A 22 8.05 40.37 -8.36
C THR A 22 9.40 40.46 -7.67
N VAL A 23 10.25 39.45 -7.87
CA VAL A 23 11.62 39.41 -7.36
C VAL A 23 12.62 39.50 -8.51
N THR A 24 13.83 39.96 -8.21
CA THR A 24 14.94 39.98 -9.16
C THR A 24 16.10 39.18 -8.57
N ILE A 25 16.63 38.23 -9.34
CA ILE A 25 17.84 37.48 -9.00
C ILE A 25 18.91 37.67 -10.07
N GLN A 26 20.17 37.57 -9.70
CA GLN A 26 21.28 37.70 -10.63
C GLN A 26 21.66 36.34 -11.20
N SER A 27 21.40 36.05 -12.48
CA SER A 27 21.84 34.79 -13.09
C SER A 27 23.24 34.88 -13.70
N ARG A 28 23.75 33.78 -14.27
CA ARG A 28 25.00 33.79 -15.06
C ARG A 28 24.90 34.63 -16.34
N LYS A 29 23.69 34.84 -16.86
CA LYS A 29 23.43 35.58 -18.11
C LYS A 29 22.94 37.02 -17.88
N GLY A 30 22.68 37.41 -16.62
CA GLY A 30 22.20 38.75 -16.26
C GLY A 30 21.09 38.71 -15.20
N PRO A 31 20.54 39.87 -14.80
CA PRO A 31 19.42 39.92 -13.87
C PRO A 31 18.15 39.33 -14.50
N ILE A 32 17.47 38.45 -13.78
CA ILE A 32 16.18 37.88 -14.16
C ILE A 32 15.12 38.40 -13.21
N ARG A 33 14.03 38.92 -13.76
CA ARG A 33 12.89 39.47 -13.01
C ARG A 33 11.63 38.68 -13.33
N SER A 34 10.97 38.15 -12.31
CA SER A 34 9.71 37.40 -12.43
C SER A 34 9.01 37.32 -11.08
N THR A 35 7.86 36.63 -11.00
CA THR A 35 7.25 36.34 -9.69
C THR A 35 8.14 35.41 -8.87
N ALA A 36 8.05 35.46 -7.55
CA ALA A 36 8.80 34.58 -6.65
C ALA A 36 8.56 33.10 -7.01
N GLU A 37 7.31 32.70 -7.25
CA GLU A 37 6.96 31.36 -7.70
C GLU A 37 7.67 30.99 -9.02
N ARG A 38 7.66 31.87 -10.02
CA ARG A 38 8.26 31.57 -11.33
C ARG A 38 9.78 31.58 -11.31
N ILE A 39 10.41 32.29 -10.39
CA ILE A 39 11.85 32.16 -10.16
C ILE A 39 12.15 30.81 -9.52
N VAL A 40 11.43 30.45 -8.44
CA VAL A 40 11.63 29.18 -7.72
C VAL A 40 11.37 27.96 -8.62
N GLY A 41 10.26 27.94 -9.37
CA GLY A 41 9.93 26.85 -10.30
C GLY A 41 10.89 26.71 -11.49
N ARG A 42 11.80 27.67 -11.69
CA ARG A 42 12.86 27.61 -12.71
C ARG A 42 14.26 27.47 -12.09
N LEU A 43 14.38 27.33 -10.76
CA LEU A 43 15.65 27.02 -10.12
C LEU A 43 16.24 25.75 -10.73
N GLY A 44 17.56 25.76 -10.94
CA GLY A 44 18.28 24.68 -11.61
C GLY A 44 18.36 24.83 -13.12
N SER A 45 17.36 25.44 -13.77
CA SER A 45 17.39 25.62 -15.23
C SER A 45 18.73 26.21 -15.73
N PRO A 46 19.13 25.92 -16.98
CA PRO A 46 20.37 26.46 -17.56
C PRO A 46 20.47 27.99 -17.51
N GLU A 47 19.33 28.68 -17.43
CA GLU A 47 19.25 30.14 -17.31
C GLU A 47 19.59 30.64 -15.90
N ILE A 48 19.16 29.93 -14.85
CA ILE A 48 19.20 30.40 -13.46
C ILE A 48 20.37 29.81 -12.66
N GLY A 49 20.86 28.61 -12.99
CA GLY A 49 21.94 28.01 -12.20
C GLY A 49 22.69 26.83 -12.81
N GLY A 50 22.04 26.03 -13.67
CA GLY A 50 22.62 24.81 -14.23
C GLY A 50 22.79 23.66 -13.23
N SER A 51 21.97 23.65 -12.17
CA SER A 51 21.80 22.53 -11.24
C SER A 51 20.44 21.88 -11.50
N TYR A 52 19.92 21.03 -10.63
CA TYR A 52 18.58 20.48 -10.80
C TYR A 52 17.78 20.53 -9.50
N PHE A 53 16.50 20.85 -9.64
CA PHE A 53 15.55 20.85 -8.53
C PHE A 53 14.34 20.05 -8.95
N THR A 54 13.91 19.12 -8.11
CA THR A 54 12.76 18.25 -8.40
C THR A 54 11.44 19.02 -8.48
N LEU A 55 11.36 20.17 -7.80
CA LEU A 55 10.23 21.10 -7.86
C LEU A 55 10.20 21.97 -9.13
N SER A 56 11.17 21.84 -10.03
CA SER A 56 11.19 22.66 -11.26
C SER A 56 10.11 22.22 -12.25
N ASP A 57 9.68 23.15 -13.11
CA ASP A 57 8.78 22.86 -14.24
C ASP A 57 9.36 21.74 -15.13
N GLU A 58 10.66 21.82 -15.44
CA GLU A 58 11.39 20.86 -16.28
C GLU A 58 11.31 19.44 -15.69
N ASN A 59 11.62 19.28 -14.40
CA ASN A 59 11.52 17.98 -13.75
C ASN A 59 10.09 17.43 -13.76
N ASN A 60 9.10 18.25 -13.40
CA ASN A 60 7.71 17.82 -13.33
C ASN A 60 7.16 17.40 -14.71
N TYR A 61 7.37 18.21 -15.75
CA TYR A 61 6.88 17.87 -17.09
C TYR A 61 7.63 16.68 -17.71
N MET A 62 8.88 16.43 -17.32
CA MET A 62 9.59 15.21 -17.71
C MET A 62 8.99 13.96 -17.05
N ILE A 63 8.58 14.04 -15.79
CA ILE A 63 7.84 12.94 -15.16
C ILE A 63 6.48 12.76 -15.85
N TRP A 64 5.79 13.85 -16.21
CA TRP A 64 4.53 13.76 -16.95
C TRP A 64 4.71 13.03 -18.28
N SER A 65 5.76 13.36 -19.03
CA SER A 65 6.11 12.70 -20.29
C SER A 65 6.43 11.22 -20.10
N MET A 66 7.13 10.85 -19.02
CA MET A 66 7.39 9.45 -18.67
C MET A 66 6.09 8.70 -18.33
N LEU A 67 5.24 9.28 -17.47
CA LEU A 67 3.95 8.69 -17.10
C LEU A 67 3.02 8.57 -18.31
N LYS A 68 3.05 9.52 -19.24
CA LYS A 68 2.32 9.44 -20.51
C LYS A 68 2.74 8.21 -21.31
N LYS A 69 4.04 7.95 -21.46
CA LYS A 69 4.54 6.76 -22.16
C LYS A 69 4.13 5.46 -21.44
N CYS A 70 4.16 5.44 -20.11
CA CYS A 70 3.66 4.29 -19.33
C CYS A 70 2.15 4.08 -19.57
N TYR A 71 1.37 5.15 -19.63
CA TYR A 71 -0.07 5.09 -19.92
C TYR A 71 -0.35 4.57 -21.35
N GLU A 72 0.38 5.05 -22.35
CA GLU A 72 0.26 4.61 -23.75
C GLU A 72 0.61 3.13 -23.93
N LYS A 73 1.52 2.61 -23.10
CA LYS A 73 1.85 1.18 -23.02
C LYS A 73 0.88 0.36 -22.17
N GLY A 74 -0.13 0.99 -21.57
CA GLY A 74 -1.13 0.33 -20.72
C GLY A 74 -0.61 -0.08 -19.34
N TRP A 75 0.51 0.48 -18.89
CA TRP A 75 1.11 0.15 -17.59
C TRP A 75 0.51 0.93 -16.43
N ILE A 76 -0.08 2.11 -16.68
CA ILE A 76 -0.74 2.88 -15.61
C ILE A 76 -2.16 2.37 -15.41
N TYR A 77 -2.50 2.03 -14.17
CA TYR A 77 -3.86 1.68 -13.79
C TYR A 77 -4.19 2.15 -12.38
N LYS A 78 -5.49 2.19 -12.08
CA LYS A 78 -5.99 2.39 -10.72
C LYS A 78 -6.32 1.03 -10.14
N GLY A 79 -5.59 0.64 -9.09
CA GLY A 79 -5.74 -0.64 -8.41
C GLY A 79 -6.38 -0.45 -7.04
N ARG A 80 -7.01 -1.52 -6.55
CA ARG A 80 -7.40 -1.65 -5.15
C ARG A 80 -6.49 -2.70 -4.55
N ASP A 81 -5.74 -2.33 -3.52
CA ASP A 81 -4.76 -3.21 -2.87
C ASP A 81 -4.76 -2.95 -1.36
N VAL A 82 -4.27 -3.90 -0.56
CA VAL A 82 -3.96 -3.66 0.84
C VAL A 82 -2.50 -3.21 0.94
N MET A 83 -2.32 -1.97 1.36
CA MET A 83 -1.00 -1.35 1.42
C MET A 83 -0.60 -1.07 2.87
N PRO A 84 0.71 -1.17 3.18
CA PRO A 84 1.25 -0.58 4.39
C PRO A 84 0.91 0.91 4.45
N TRP A 85 0.24 1.32 5.51
CA TRP A 85 -0.33 2.64 5.70
C TRP A 85 0.20 3.23 6.98
N CYS A 86 0.63 4.49 6.93
CA CYS A 86 0.99 5.24 8.12
C CYS A 86 -0.20 6.10 8.57
N PRO A 87 -0.91 5.76 9.67
CA PRO A 87 -2.06 6.53 10.16
C PRO A 87 -1.73 8.01 10.42
N ARG A 88 -0.53 8.26 10.97
CA ARG A 88 -0.03 9.61 11.26
C ARG A 88 0.23 10.45 10.00
N CYS A 89 0.80 9.83 8.96
CA CYS A 89 1.10 10.52 7.70
C CYS A 89 -0.07 10.49 6.71
N SER A 90 -1.09 9.67 6.98
CA SER A 90 -2.26 9.45 6.14
C SER A 90 -1.90 9.13 4.68
N THR A 91 -0.94 8.24 4.49
CA THR A 91 -0.49 7.81 3.16
C THR A 91 0.02 6.37 3.17
N ALA A 92 -0.14 5.70 2.02
CA ALA A 92 0.45 4.39 1.77
C ALA A 92 1.97 4.51 1.58
N LEU A 93 2.70 3.45 1.90
CA LEU A 93 4.14 3.30 1.69
C LEU A 93 4.38 2.19 0.64
N SER A 94 5.37 2.40 -0.24
CA SER A 94 5.84 1.38 -1.17
C SER A 94 6.75 0.37 -0.47
N GLN A 95 6.98 -0.78 -1.10
CA GLN A 95 7.83 -1.83 -0.55
C GLN A 95 9.26 -1.32 -0.24
N HIS A 96 9.88 -0.54 -1.13
CA HIS A 96 11.24 -0.01 -0.92
C HIS A 96 11.34 1.03 0.21
N GLU A 97 10.24 1.73 0.54
CA GLU A 97 10.19 2.63 1.71
C GLU A 97 10.20 1.88 3.05
N ILE A 98 9.91 0.57 3.04
CA ILE A 98 9.78 -0.25 4.26
C ILE A 98 11.02 -1.15 4.43
N VAL A 99 11.50 -1.76 3.34
CA VAL A 99 12.58 -2.76 3.39
C VAL A 99 13.91 -2.14 3.84
N THR A 100 14.15 -0.86 3.57
CA THR A 100 15.43 -0.19 3.86
C THR A 100 15.55 0.27 5.32
N GLU A 101 14.57 1.01 5.85
CA GLU A 101 14.65 1.64 7.18
C GLU A 101 13.41 1.38 8.06
N GLY A 102 12.51 0.50 7.62
CA GLY A 102 11.14 0.42 8.14
C GLY A 102 10.87 -0.71 9.13
N TYR A 103 11.82 -1.54 9.55
CA TYR A 103 11.52 -2.64 10.50
C TYR A 103 12.18 -2.44 11.85
N ARG A 104 11.40 -2.59 12.94
CA ARG A 104 11.88 -2.54 14.32
C ARG A 104 11.38 -3.74 15.12
N GLU A 105 12.15 -4.14 16.12
CA GLU A 105 11.71 -5.15 17.09
C GLU A 105 10.73 -4.48 18.06
N LEU A 106 9.49 -4.98 18.10
CA LEU A 106 8.39 -4.46 18.91
C LEU A 106 7.65 -5.61 19.59
N THR A 107 7.12 -5.35 20.78
CA THR A 107 6.30 -6.31 21.54
C THR A 107 4.83 -5.94 21.42
N HIS A 108 4.03 -6.88 20.92
CA HIS A 108 2.58 -6.75 20.77
C HIS A 108 1.86 -7.84 21.57
N PRO A 109 0.58 -7.64 21.94
CA PRO A 109 -0.22 -8.72 22.51
C PRO A 109 -0.52 -9.77 21.44
N GLY A 110 0.02 -10.97 21.61
CA GLY A 110 -0.36 -12.18 20.89
C GLY A 110 -1.62 -12.79 21.52
N LEU A 111 -2.68 -12.91 20.72
CA LEU A 111 -3.97 -13.44 21.16
C LEU A 111 -4.18 -14.82 20.57
N THR A 112 -4.63 -15.74 21.40
CA THR A 112 -5.24 -16.98 20.95
C THR A 112 -6.74 -16.92 21.21
N VAL A 113 -7.54 -17.12 20.17
CA VAL A 113 -9.01 -16.99 20.19
C VAL A 113 -9.67 -18.25 19.66
N LYS A 114 -10.88 -18.53 20.15
CA LYS A 114 -11.72 -19.66 19.73
C LYS A 114 -12.73 -19.18 18.69
N PHE A 115 -12.79 -19.88 17.55
CA PHE A 115 -13.86 -19.73 16.56
C PHE A 115 -14.76 -20.98 16.65
N PRO A 116 -15.95 -20.87 17.26
CA PRO A 116 -16.86 -22.01 17.45
C PRO A 116 -17.31 -22.60 16.10
N LEU A 117 -17.23 -23.92 15.96
CA LEU A 117 -17.71 -24.61 14.75
C LEU A 117 -19.23 -24.71 14.75
N ARG A 118 -19.86 -24.32 13.64
CA ARG A 118 -21.32 -24.43 13.48
C ARG A 118 -21.73 -25.89 13.45
N ASN A 119 -22.84 -26.21 14.13
CA ASN A 119 -23.40 -27.57 14.24
C ASN A 119 -22.47 -28.61 14.92
N ARG A 120 -21.39 -28.19 15.57
CA ARG A 120 -20.44 -29.07 16.29
C ARG A 120 -20.25 -28.57 17.72
N GLY A 121 -21.30 -28.69 18.53
CA GLY A 121 -21.35 -28.11 19.88
C GLY A 121 -20.09 -28.40 20.72
N ASN A 122 -19.59 -27.35 21.39
CA ASN A 122 -18.35 -27.33 22.19
C ASN A 122 -17.05 -27.60 21.41
N GLU A 123 -17.07 -27.54 20.07
CA GLU A 123 -15.88 -27.61 19.24
C GLU A 123 -15.50 -26.23 18.69
N SER A 124 -14.21 -25.91 18.66
CA SER A 124 -13.73 -24.62 18.15
C SER A 124 -12.40 -24.75 17.44
N LEU A 125 -12.20 -23.95 16.40
CA LEU A 125 -10.89 -23.69 15.82
C LEU A 125 -10.12 -22.78 16.77
N LEU A 126 -8.85 -23.10 17.03
CA LEU A 126 -7.98 -22.26 17.82
C LEU A 126 -7.14 -21.40 16.86
N ILE A 127 -7.32 -20.09 16.91
CA ILE A 127 -6.68 -19.13 16.01
C ILE A 127 -5.72 -18.25 16.79
N TRP A 128 -4.61 -17.84 16.17
CA TRP A 128 -3.66 -16.92 16.77
C TRP A 128 -3.46 -15.66 15.90
N THR A 129 -3.28 -14.51 16.54
CA THR A 129 -2.98 -13.24 15.87
C THR A 129 -2.23 -12.28 16.79
N THR A 130 -1.35 -11.46 16.20
CA THR A 130 -0.66 -10.34 16.87
C THR A 130 -1.33 -9.00 16.58
N THR A 131 -2.40 -8.98 15.76
CA THR A 131 -3.13 -7.78 15.36
C THR A 131 -4.60 -7.87 15.78
N PRO A 132 -4.95 -7.70 17.07
CA PRO A 132 -6.32 -7.92 17.57
C PRO A 132 -7.41 -7.18 16.79
N TRP A 133 -7.11 -5.96 16.35
CA TRP A 133 -8.04 -5.10 15.64
C TRP A 133 -8.56 -5.70 14.32
N THR A 134 -7.77 -6.57 13.67
CA THR A 134 -8.14 -7.20 12.39
C THR A 134 -9.23 -8.27 12.56
N LEU A 135 -9.41 -8.83 13.76
CA LEU A 135 -10.49 -9.80 14.05
C LEU A 135 -11.88 -9.22 13.78
N THR A 136 -12.04 -7.90 13.90
CA THR A 136 -13.29 -7.20 13.57
C THR A 136 -13.67 -7.29 12.09
N SER A 137 -12.72 -7.70 11.24
CA SER A 137 -12.82 -7.85 9.79
C SER A 137 -12.60 -9.29 9.31
N ASN A 138 -12.64 -10.28 10.20
CA ASN A 138 -12.48 -11.69 9.82
C ASN A 138 -13.61 -12.16 8.90
N VAL A 139 -13.25 -12.96 7.89
CA VAL A 139 -14.20 -13.55 6.91
C VAL A 139 -13.96 -15.03 6.60
N ALA A 140 -12.78 -15.57 6.89
CA ALA A 140 -12.47 -16.99 6.75
C ALA A 140 -11.36 -17.42 7.73
N ALA A 141 -11.12 -18.73 7.83
CA ALA A 141 -9.96 -19.29 8.50
C ALA A 141 -9.19 -20.17 7.50
N ALA A 142 -7.86 -20.05 7.43
CA ALA A 142 -7.04 -20.79 6.49
C ALA A 142 -6.21 -21.88 7.16
N VAL A 143 -6.09 -23.02 6.48
CA VAL A 143 -5.25 -24.15 6.88
C VAL A 143 -4.41 -24.63 5.70
N HIS A 144 -3.19 -25.09 5.97
CA HIS A 144 -2.38 -25.79 4.97
C HIS A 144 -3.01 -27.14 4.60
N PRO A 145 -3.20 -27.48 3.30
CA PRO A 145 -3.87 -28.72 2.87
C PRO A 145 -3.16 -30.01 3.33
N ASP A 146 -1.82 -29.99 3.34
CA ASP A 146 -1.00 -31.17 3.65
C ASP A 146 -0.59 -31.32 5.12
N PHE A 147 -0.79 -30.31 5.97
CA PHE A 147 -0.39 -30.40 7.36
C PHE A 147 -1.35 -31.27 8.18
N SER A 148 -0.82 -31.86 9.25
CA SER A 148 -1.60 -32.59 10.25
C SER A 148 -2.16 -31.66 11.30
N TYR A 149 -3.48 -31.72 11.51
CA TYR A 149 -4.23 -31.06 12.56
C TYR A 149 -4.77 -32.08 13.54
N VAL A 150 -5.05 -31.64 14.75
CA VAL A 150 -5.54 -32.51 15.83
C VAL A 150 -6.75 -31.90 16.49
N LYS A 151 -7.71 -32.76 16.81
CA LYS A 151 -8.78 -32.48 17.77
C LYS A 151 -8.27 -32.85 19.16
N VAL A 152 -8.26 -31.88 20.06
CA VAL A 152 -7.90 -32.13 21.46
C VAL A 152 -9.04 -31.83 22.40
N LYS A 153 -9.24 -32.70 23.37
CA LYS A 153 -10.09 -32.42 24.52
C LYS A 153 -9.27 -31.65 25.55
N PHE A 154 -9.69 -30.43 25.84
CA PHE A 154 -9.08 -29.58 26.86
C PHE A 154 -10.16 -29.06 27.80
N LYS A 155 -10.14 -29.51 29.05
CA LYS A 155 -11.26 -29.34 29.99
C LYS A 155 -12.54 -29.96 29.42
N ASP A 156 -13.61 -29.16 29.26
CA ASP A 156 -14.93 -29.58 28.78
C ASP A 156 -15.20 -29.17 27.31
N GLU A 157 -14.17 -28.72 26.59
CA GLU A 157 -14.25 -28.25 25.19
C GLU A 157 -13.31 -29.05 24.28
N PHE A 158 -13.59 -29.05 22.99
CA PHE A 158 -12.71 -29.59 21.95
C PHE A 158 -12.11 -28.46 21.11
N LEU A 159 -10.80 -28.50 20.93
CA LEU A 159 -10.06 -27.50 20.18
C LEU A 159 -9.37 -28.13 18.97
N TYR A 160 -9.37 -27.43 17.84
CA TYR A 160 -8.64 -27.80 16.64
C TYR A 160 -7.44 -26.88 16.45
N LEU A 161 -6.27 -27.47 16.22
CA LEU A 161 -5.01 -26.77 15.97
C LEU A 161 -4.04 -27.70 15.23
N GLY A 162 -2.99 -27.13 14.63
CA GLY A 162 -1.90 -27.89 14.03
C GLY A 162 -1.22 -28.79 15.06
N LYS A 163 -0.88 -30.02 14.68
CA LYS A 163 -0.20 -30.99 15.56
C LYS A 163 1.14 -30.44 16.07
N PHE A 164 1.86 -29.73 15.21
CA PHE A 164 3.10 -29.01 15.51
C PHE A 164 2.91 -27.86 16.51
N ALA A 165 1.68 -27.37 16.69
CA ALA A 165 1.36 -26.25 17.57
C ALA A 165 0.88 -26.67 18.97
N LEU A 166 0.83 -27.97 19.28
CA LEU A 166 0.33 -28.47 20.56
C LEU A 166 1.10 -27.93 21.76
N GLU A 167 2.42 -28.11 21.78
CA GLU A 167 3.24 -27.77 22.96
C GLU A 167 3.32 -26.26 23.22
N ARG A 168 3.22 -25.44 22.18
CA ARG A 168 3.22 -23.96 22.26
C ARG A 168 1.87 -23.41 22.69
N SER A 169 0.77 -24.02 22.25
CA SER A 169 -0.59 -23.48 22.44
C SER A 169 -1.23 -23.99 23.73
N LEU A 170 -0.93 -25.24 24.12
CA LEU A 170 -1.58 -25.92 25.23
C LEU A 170 -0.54 -26.40 26.26
N PRO A 171 -0.85 -26.29 27.56
CA PRO A 171 0.05 -26.77 28.60
C PRO A 171 0.17 -28.31 28.53
N LYS A 172 1.42 -28.80 28.48
CA LYS A 172 1.77 -30.23 28.46
C LYS A 172 1.01 -31.01 29.55
N GLY A 173 0.46 -32.16 29.15
CA GLY A 173 -0.24 -33.08 30.05
C GLY A 173 -1.63 -32.64 30.51
N ARG A 174 -2.18 -31.54 29.97
CA ARG A 174 -3.53 -31.05 30.31
C ARG A 174 -4.56 -31.22 29.19
N TYR A 175 -4.20 -31.91 28.12
CA TYR A 175 -5.07 -32.20 26.99
C TYR A 175 -4.97 -33.67 26.59
N GLU A 176 -6.01 -34.17 25.95
CA GLU A 176 -6.08 -35.50 25.34
C GLU A 176 -6.28 -35.34 23.84
N VAL A 177 -5.43 -35.97 23.01
CA VAL A 177 -5.62 -35.99 21.55
C VAL A 177 -6.68 -37.04 21.23
N VAL A 178 -7.77 -36.61 20.59
CA VAL A 178 -8.94 -37.43 20.31
C VAL A 178 -8.96 -37.89 18.85
N GLU A 179 -8.47 -37.04 17.96
CA GLU A 179 -8.48 -37.27 16.51
C GLU A 179 -7.30 -36.54 15.86
N GLU A 180 -6.77 -37.10 14.78
CA GLU A 180 -5.79 -36.48 13.89
C GLU A 180 -6.37 -36.50 12.48
N LEU A 181 -6.23 -35.39 11.76
CA LEU A 181 -6.79 -35.18 10.42
C LEU A 181 -5.84 -34.31 9.59
N LYS A 182 -5.99 -34.35 8.27
CA LYS A 182 -5.30 -33.44 7.35
C LYS A 182 -6.06 -32.12 7.20
N GLY A 183 -5.35 -31.03 6.90
CA GLY A 183 -5.99 -29.72 6.65
C GLY A 183 -6.99 -29.74 5.50
N SER A 184 -6.73 -30.52 4.46
CA SER A 184 -7.68 -30.79 3.36
C SER A 184 -9.02 -31.37 3.82
N GLU A 185 -9.09 -32.07 4.95
CA GLU A 185 -10.34 -32.60 5.52
C GLU A 185 -11.15 -31.53 6.27
N MET A 186 -10.53 -30.38 6.56
CA MET A 186 -11.16 -29.24 7.24
C MET A 186 -11.84 -28.27 6.27
N GLU A 187 -11.58 -28.36 4.97
CA GLU A 187 -12.12 -27.44 3.96
C GLU A 187 -13.66 -27.37 4.03
N GLY A 188 -14.19 -26.14 3.98
CA GLY A 188 -15.63 -25.87 4.01
C GLY A 188 -16.28 -26.00 5.39
N TRP A 189 -15.52 -26.32 6.46
CA TRP A 189 -16.08 -26.29 7.82
C TRP A 189 -16.50 -24.86 8.17
N THR A 190 -17.76 -24.69 8.57
CA THR A 190 -18.31 -23.38 8.90
C THR A 190 -18.18 -23.08 10.39
N TYR A 191 -17.99 -21.80 10.73
CA TYR A 191 -17.78 -21.34 12.10
C TYR A 191 -18.51 -20.02 12.36
N ASP A 192 -18.72 -19.70 13.63
CA ASP A 192 -19.21 -18.39 14.08
C ASP A 192 -18.02 -17.46 14.35
N GLY A 193 -18.02 -16.28 13.72
CA GLY A 193 -16.93 -15.34 13.83
C GLY A 193 -16.95 -14.53 15.12
N PRO A 194 -15.82 -13.88 15.46
CA PRO A 194 -15.68 -13.16 16.73
C PRO A 194 -16.57 -11.91 16.82
N TYR A 195 -17.02 -11.39 15.67
CA TYR A 195 -17.70 -10.09 15.55
C TYR A 195 -18.89 -10.11 14.59
N ASP A 196 -19.58 -11.24 14.44
CA ASP A 196 -20.76 -11.39 13.58
C ASP A 196 -21.90 -10.42 13.94
N ASP A 197 -21.88 -9.88 15.15
CA ASP A 197 -22.83 -8.88 15.63
C ASP A 197 -22.66 -7.50 14.98
N LEU A 198 -21.48 -7.18 14.42
CA LEU A 198 -21.17 -5.88 13.83
C LEU A 198 -21.96 -5.62 12.53
N PRO A 199 -22.54 -4.42 12.34
CA PRO A 199 -23.19 -4.05 11.09
C PRO A 199 -22.29 -4.21 9.85
N ALA A 200 -21.01 -3.86 9.95
CA ALA A 200 -20.07 -4.00 8.85
C ALA A 200 -19.91 -5.47 8.38
N GLN A 201 -19.91 -6.41 9.32
CA GLN A 201 -19.80 -7.85 9.05
C GLN A 201 -21.07 -8.40 8.38
N LYS A 202 -22.25 -8.05 8.93
CA LYS A 202 -23.54 -8.48 8.37
C LYS A 202 -23.79 -7.93 6.97
N ASN A 203 -23.59 -6.62 6.79
CA ASN A 203 -23.93 -5.94 5.53
C ASN A 203 -23.03 -6.37 4.36
N MET A 204 -21.81 -6.82 4.65
CA MET A 204 -20.85 -7.29 3.64
C MET A 204 -20.96 -8.80 3.36
N GLY A 205 -21.85 -9.52 4.04
CA GLY A 205 -22.06 -10.97 3.84
C GLY A 205 -20.97 -11.86 4.43
N ALA A 206 -20.12 -11.34 5.32
CA ALA A 206 -19.03 -12.13 5.89
C ALA A 206 -19.53 -13.24 6.83
N VAL A 207 -20.62 -12.99 7.57
CA VAL A 207 -21.24 -14.00 8.47
C VAL A 207 -21.61 -15.28 7.70
N ASP A 208 -22.09 -15.13 6.46
CA ASP A 208 -22.45 -16.26 5.61
C ASP A 208 -21.21 -16.90 4.95
N ALA A 209 -20.11 -16.15 4.83
CA ALA A 209 -18.86 -16.59 4.19
C ALA A 209 -17.93 -17.38 5.14
N HIS A 210 -18.14 -17.31 6.46
CA HIS A 210 -17.26 -17.93 7.48
C HIS A 210 -17.11 -19.43 7.29
N GLN A 211 -15.96 -19.79 6.72
CA GLN A 211 -15.57 -21.16 6.46
C GLN A 211 -14.05 -21.35 6.55
N VAL A 212 -13.64 -22.59 6.70
CA VAL A 212 -12.25 -23.00 6.56
C VAL A 212 -11.90 -23.12 5.07
N ILE A 213 -10.82 -22.46 4.66
CA ILE A 213 -10.27 -22.49 3.30
C ILE A 213 -8.84 -23.06 3.31
N LEU A 214 -8.33 -23.43 2.14
CA LEU A 214 -6.99 -23.97 1.99
C LEU A 214 -6.01 -22.87 1.58
N TRP A 215 -4.83 -22.86 2.19
CA TRP A 215 -3.76 -21.93 1.85
C TRP A 215 -2.39 -22.55 2.11
N GLU A 216 -1.58 -22.69 1.05
CA GLU A 216 -0.27 -23.36 1.10
C GLU A 216 0.82 -22.52 1.80
N GLU A 217 0.59 -21.23 2.07
CA GLU A 217 1.57 -20.39 2.76
C GLU A 217 1.39 -20.37 4.29
N VAL A 218 0.42 -21.10 4.82
CA VAL A 218 0.32 -21.32 6.27
C VAL A 218 1.58 -22.06 6.74
N THR A 219 2.26 -21.54 7.76
CA THR A 219 3.52 -22.09 8.27
C THR A 219 3.34 -22.87 9.58
N GLU A 220 4.29 -23.76 9.88
CA GLU A 220 4.33 -24.50 11.16
C GLU A 220 5.05 -23.72 12.28
N GLU A 221 5.66 -22.58 11.94
CA GLU A 221 6.64 -21.88 12.77
C GLU A 221 6.00 -21.08 13.91
N GLU A 222 4.80 -20.52 13.71
CA GLU A 222 4.14 -19.60 14.65
C GLU A 222 2.64 -19.89 14.81
N GLY A 223 2.05 -19.34 15.88
CA GLY A 223 0.62 -19.43 16.13
C GLY A 223 0.10 -20.85 16.37
N THR A 224 -1.09 -21.15 15.84
CA THR A 224 -1.80 -22.42 16.04
C THR A 224 -1.81 -23.31 14.80
N GLY A 225 -1.27 -22.84 13.68
CA GLY A 225 -1.43 -23.47 12.37
C GLY A 225 -2.75 -23.18 11.68
N ILE A 226 -3.66 -22.39 12.29
CA ILE A 226 -4.90 -21.95 11.66
C ILE A 226 -4.90 -20.42 11.67
N VAL A 227 -5.01 -19.81 10.49
CA VAL A 227 -4.83 -18.36 10.30
C VAL A 227 -6.20 -17.70 10.10
N HIS A 228 -6.51 -16.62 10.83
CA HIS A 228 -7.71 -15.83 10.53
C HIS A 228 -7.46 -14.98 9.28
N ILE A 229 -8.45 -14.90 8.39
CA ILE A 229 -8.35 -14.17 7.13
C ILE A 229 -9.24 -12.93 7.19
N ALA A 230 -8.65 -11.77 6.92
CA ALA A 230 -9.28 -10.45 6.91
C ALA A 230 -8.82 -9.65 5.66
N PRO A 231 -9.46 -9.85 4.48
CA PRO A 231 -9.01 -9.31 3.19
C PRO A 231 -8.93 -7.78 3.11
N GLY A 232 -9.56 -7.05 4.05
CA GLY A 232 -9.42 -5.60 4.13
C GLY A 232 -8.19 -5.10 4.92
N CYS A 233 -7.43 -6.02 5.50
CA CYS A 233 -6.41 -5.78 6.51
C CYS A 233 -5.07 -6.51 6.27
N GLY A 234 -4.97 -7.37 5.25
CA GLY A 234 -3.75 -8.06 4.85
C GLY A 234 -3.66 -8.17 3.32
N LYS A 235 -2.45 -8.17 2.75
CA LYS A 235 -2.27 -8.26 1.30
C LYS A 235 -2.53 -9.67 0.80
N GLU A 236 -1.90 -10.65 1.45
CA GLU A 236 -2.09 -12.07 1.19
C GLU A 236 -3.56 -12.46 1.43
N ASP A 237 -4.19 -11.92 2.48
CA ASP A 237 -5.61 -12.08 2.76
C ASP A 237 -6.51 -11.52 1.64
N LEU A 238 -6.11 -10.41 1.00
CA LEU A 238 -6.86 -9.83 -0.13
C LEU A 238 -6.80 -10.76 -1.34
N GLU A 239 -5.60 -11.22 -1.71
CA GLU A 239 -5.40 -12.13 -2.84
C GLU A 239 -6.16 -13.45 -2.64
N LEU A 240 -6.09 -14.01 -1.43
CA LEU A 240 -6.86 -15.20 -1.05
C LEU A 240 -8.37 -14.91 -1.05
N GLY A 241 -8.78 -13.73 -0.59
CA GLY A 241 -10.15 -13.27 -0.63
C GLY A 241 -10.71 -13.18 -2.05
N GLU A 242 -9.92 -12.68 -3.00
CA GLU A 242 -10.30 -12.63 -4.43
C GLU A 242 -10.43 -14.04 -5.03
N LEU A 243 -9.51 -14.95 -4.71
CA LEU A 243 -9.52 -16.33 -5.18
C LEU A 243 -10.79 -17.08 -4.74
N TYR A 244 -11.20 -16.90 -3.48
CA TYR A 244 -12.37 -17.58 -2.89
C TYR A 244 -13.67 -16.77 -2.97
N GLY A 245 -13.64 -15.55 -3.54
CA GLY A 245 -14.82 -14.68 -3.64
C GLY A 245 -15.31 -14.14 -2.29
N LEU A 246 -14.41 -13.93 -1.34
CA LEU A 246 -14.70 -13.45 0.02
C LEU A 246 -14.82 -11.92 0.09
N PRO A 247 -15.63 -11.39 1.01
CA PRO A 247 -15.78 -9.95 1.17
C PRO A 247 -14.53 -9.29 1.78
N ALA A 248 -14.17 -8.11 1.27
CA ALA A 248 -13.05 -7.31 1.81
C ALA A 248 -13.55 -6.21 2.76
N ILE A 249 -13.59 -6.52 4.05
CA ILE A 249 -14.04 -5.60 5.12
C ILE A 249 -12.87 -4.76 5.63
N ALA A 250 -12.84 -3.48 5.25
CA ALA A 250 -11.82 -2.53 5.73
C ALA A 250 -12.34 -1.71 6.92
N PRO A 251 -11.73 -1.79 8.12
CA PRO A 251 -12.27 -1.15 9.32
C PRO A 251 -11.83 0.31 9.49
N LEU A 252 -10.67 0.69 8.96
CA LEU A 252 -10.03 1.97 9.25
C LEU A 252 -10.22 3.04 8.16
N ASP A 253 -10.32 4.30 8.57
CA ASP A 253 -10.19 5.48 7.70
C ASP A 253 -8.71 5.85 7.44
N GLU A 254 -8.45 6.97 6.76
CA GLU A 254 -7.08 7.45 6.49
C GLU A 254 -6.26 7.83 7.73
N PHE A 255 -6.90 8.04 8.88
CA PHE A 255 -6.26 8.41 10.14
C PHE A 255 -6.03 7.20 11.05
N GLY A 256 -6.34 5.98 10.59
CA GLY A 256 -6.25 4.77 11.40
C GLY A 256 -7.34 4.69 12.46
N VAL A 257 -8.47 5.37 12.26
CA VAL A 257 -9.63 5.35 13.15
C VAL A 257 -10.68 4.41 12.58
N PHE A 258 -11.28 3.60 13.46
CA PHE A 258 -12.39 2.72 13.09
C PHE A 258 -13.59 3.52 12.57
N LYS A 259 -14.08 3.15 11.39
CA LYS A 259 -15.23 3.78 10.72
C LYS A 259 -16.55 3.43 11.40
N ASP A 260 -17.61 4.14 11.02
CA ASP A 260 -18.98 3.77 11.35
C ASP A 260 -19.30 2.34 10.88
N GLY A 261 -20.16 1.65 11.64
CA GLY A 261 -20.53 0.25 11.37
C GLY A 261 -19.71 -0.79 12.14
N PHE A 262 -18.67 -0.38 12.87
CA PHE A 262 -17.87 -1.24 13.75
C PHE A 262 -18.29 -1.16 15.23
N GLY A 263 -19.55 -0.78 15.50
CA GLY A 263 -20.14 -0.81 16.83
C GLY A 263 -19.33 -0.03 17.86
N LYS A 264 -18.93 -0.68 18.95
CA LYS A 264 -18.17 -0.06 20.04
C LYS A 264 -16.75 0.37 19.67
N PHE A 265 -16.23 -0.12 18.53
CA PHE A 265 -14.90 0.24 18.06
C PHE A 265 -14.90 1.54 17.25
N ALA A 266 -16.05 1.95 16.70
CA ALA A 266 -16.15 3.17 15.89
C ALA A 266 -15.60 4.40 16.65
N GLY A 267 -14.73 5.16 16.00
CA GLY A 267 -14.06 6.32 16.59
C GLY A 267 -12.82 6.02 17.42
N ILE A 268 -12.47 4.74 17.67
CA ILE A 268 -11.25 4.35 18.36
C ILE A 268 -10.09 4.31 17.35
N HIS A 269 -8.95 4.89 17.74
CA HIS A 269 -7.72 4.80 16.95
C HIS A 269 -7.12 3.39 17.06
N VAL A 270 -6.57 2.85 15.97
CA VAL A 270 -6.07 1.47 15.89
C VAL A 270 -5.06 1.12 16.99
N TYR A 271 -4.16 2.04 17.33
CA TYR A 271 -3.18 1.83 18.41
C TYR A 271 -3.80 1.68 19.81
N ASP A 272 -5.01 2.19 20.02
CA ASP A 272 -5.73 2.10 21.31
C ASP A 272 -6.75 0.94 21.33
N SER A 273 -6.87 0.20 20.23
CA SER A 273 -7.95 -0.78 20.05
C SER A 273 -7.69 -2.14 20.69
N ALA A 274 -6.42 -2.50 20.94
CA ALA A 274 -6.05 -3.85 21.39
C ALA A 274 -6.70 -4.23 22.73
N SER A 275 -6.66 -3.34 23.72
CA SER A 275 -7.28 -3.57 25.04
C SER A 275 -8.79 -3.76 24.93
N VAL A 276 -9.46 -2.97 24.09
CA VAL A 276 -10.90 -3.03 23.86
C VAL A 276 -11.31 -4.35 23.22
N VAL A 277 -10.54 -4.82 22.23
CA VAL A 277 -10.75 -6.12 21.59
C VAL A 277 -10.55 -7.26 22.58
N ILE A 278 -9.48 -7.23 23.37
CA ILE A 278 -9.19 -8.28 24.38
C ILE A 278 -10.32 -8.37 25.40
N GLU A 279 -10.79 -7.24 25.93
CA GLU A 279 -11.89 -7.20 26.89
C GLU A 279 -13.20 -7.74 26.29
N ASP A 280 -13.48 -7.43 25.02
CA ASP A 280 -14.69 -7.89 24.36
C ASP A 280 -14.67 -9.40 24.12
N LEU A 281 -13.58 -9.93 23.58
CA LEU A 281 -13.39 -11.37 23.36
C LEU A 281 -13.48 -12.15 24.67
N LYS A 282 -12.98 -11.57 25.78
CA LYS A 282 -13.12 -12.15 27.12
C LYS A 282 -14.57 -12.19 27.57
N LYS A 283 -15.34 -11.11 27.38
CA LYS A 283 -16.78 -11.05 27.70
C LYS A 283 -17.59 -12.05 26.87
N LYS A 284 -17.21 -12.27 25.61
CA LYS A 284 -17.81 -13.26 24.71
C LYS A 284 -17.37 -14.71 25.00
N GLY A 285 -16.40 -14.93 25.88
CA GLY A 285 -15.87 -16.27 26.17
C GLY A 285 -15.05 -16.89 25.03
N LEU A 286 -14.66 -16.08 24.03
CA LEU A 286 -13.90 -16.50 22.86
C LEU A 286 -12.38 -16.40 23.07
N LEU A 287 -11.93 -15.56 24.02
CA LEU A 287 -10.51 -15.42 24.32
C LEU A 287 -9.97 -16.65 25.07
N TYR A 288 -8.96 -17.32 24.52
CA TYR A 288 -8.27 -18.44 25.17
C TYR A 288 -7.05 -17.97 25.96
N LYS A 289 -6.13 -17.23 25.33
CA LYS A 289 -4.85 -16.80 25.92
C LYS A 289 -4.44 -15.43 25.36
N VAL A 290 -3.73 -14.66 26.18
CA VAL A 290 -2.98 -13.46 25.78
C VAL A 290 -1.55 -13.63 26.26
N GLU A 291 -0.58 -13.33 25.41
CA GLU A 291 0.84 -13.32 25.75
C GLU A 291 1.57 -12.19 25.03
N ASP A 292 2.66 -11.71 25.62
CA ASP A 292 3.52 -10.73 24.96
C ASP A 292 4.34 -11.44 23.86
N TYR A 293 4.30 -10.89 22.65
CA TYR A 293 5.00 -11.43 21.50
C TYR A 293 5.91 -10.38 20.87
N THR A 294 7.21 -10.65 20.87
CA THR A 294 8.23 -9.76 20.32
C THR A 294 8.62 -10.21 18.92
N HIS A 295 8.45 -9.32 17.95
CA HIS A 295 8.74 -9.60 16.54
C HIS A 295 9.20 -8.36 15.78
N ARG A 296 9.72 -8.56 14.57
CA ARG A 296 10.05 -7.45 13.67
C ARG A 296 8.77 -6.96 12.99
N TYR A 297 8.41 -5.71 13.27
CA TYR A 297 7.19 -5.10 12.74
C TYR A 297 7.51 -3.85 11.91
N PRO A 298 6.75 -3.57 10.84
CA PRO A 298 6.99 -2.41 10.01
C PRO A 298 6.54 -1.10 10.70
N VAL A 299 7.39 -0.08 10.61
CA VAL A 299 7.20 1.28 11.08
C VAL A 299 7.49 2.26 9.94
N CYS A 300 6.86 3.43 9.98
CA CYS A 300 7.11 4.49 9.02
C CYS A 300 8.55 5.00 9.15
N TRP A 301 9.33 4.92 8.07
CA TRP A 301 10.72 5.37 8.01
C TRP A 301 10.90 6.85 8.37
N ARG A 302 9.86 7.68 8.21
CA ARG A 302 9.91 9.12 8.55
C ARG A 302 9.53 9.44 10.00
N CYS A 303 8.39 8.93 10.47
CA CYS A 303 7.84 9.33 11.77
C CYS A 303 7.95 8.27 12.86
N GLY A 304 8.36 7.04 12.51
CA GLY A 304 8.52 5.93 13.45
C GLY A 304 7.23 5.29 13.95
N SER A 305 6.06 5.72 13.47
CA SER A 305 4.76 5.13 13.82
C SER A 305 4.60 3.75 13.19
N GLU A 306 4.02 2.80 13.92
CA GLU A 306 3.70 1.45 13.42
C GLU A 306 2.80 1.52 12.18
N LEU A 307 3.16 0.77 11.13
CA LEU A 307 2.32 0.71 9.94
C LEU A 307 1.15 -0.24 10.18
N VAL A 308 0.00 0.09 9.59
CA VAL A 308 -1.14 -0.82 9.50
C VAL A 308 -1.38 -1.18 8.05
N PHE A 309 -1.87 -2.37 7.78
CA PHE A 309 -2.24 -2.77 6.44
C PHE A 309 -3.67 -2.35 6.18
N ARG A 310 -3.88 -1.50 5.17
CA ARG A 310 -5.18 -0.91 4.87
C ARG A 310 -5.51 -1.06 3.39
N LEU A 311 -6.73 -1.52 3.13
CA LEU A 311 -7.30 -1.52 1.79
C LEU A 311 -7.45 -0.10 1.24
N VAL A 312 -6.79 0.18 0.14
CA VAL A 312 -6.72 1.50 -0.48
C VAL A 312 -6.93 1.41 -1.99
N ASP A 313 -7.51 2.47 -2.54
CA ASP A 313 -7.50 2.73 -3.98
C ASP A 313 -6.31 3.65 -4.29
N GLU A 314 -5.37 3.18 -5.11
CA GLU A 314 -4.14 3.89 -5.47
C GLU A 314 -3.82 3.73 -6.97
N TRP A 315 -2.86 4.50 -7.46
CA TRP A 315 -2.36 4.44 -8.84
C TRP A 315 -1.03 3.70 -8.89
N PHE A 316 -0.91 2.83 -9.89
CA PHE A 316 0.22 1.93 -10.03
C PHE A 316 0.82 2.02 -11.43
N ILE A 317 2.12 1.74 -11.52
CA ILE A 317 2.79 1.31 -12.76
C ILE A 317 2.93 -0.20 -12.68
N SER A 318 2.36 -0.91 -13.65
CA SER A 318 2.46 -2.36 -13.72
C SER A 318 3.86 -2.81 -14.09
N MET A 319 4.42 -3.68 -13.27
CA MET A 319 5.66 -4.39 -13.54
C MET A 319 5.44 -5.59 -14.45
N GLY A 320 4.18 -5.96 -14.72
CA GLY A 320 3.81 -7.16 -15.45
C GLY A 320 3.77 -8.40 -14.57
N LYS A 321 3.12 -9.46 -15.09
CA LYS A 321 2.91 -10.72 -14.36
C LYS A 321 4.24 -11.38 -14.00
N LYS A 322 4.32 -11.94 -12.80
CA LYS A 322 5.39 -12.86 -12.42
C LYS A 322 5.21 -14.16 -13.20
N LEU A 323 6.25 -14.58 -13.94
CA LEU A 323 6.19 -15.79 -14.78
C LEU A 323 6.60 -17.08 -14.03
N ASN A 324 7.14 -16.95 -12.81
CA ASN A 324 7.51 -18.07 -11.93
C ASN A 324 8.31 -19.18 -12.61
N LYS A 325 9.26 -18.79 -13.46
CA LYS A 325 10.20 -19.69 -14.16
C LYS A 325 11.61 -19.10 -14.16
N PRO A 326 12.66 -19.93 -14.34
CA PRO A 326 14.03 -19.46 -14.40
C PRO A 326 14.21 -18.33 -15.43
N LEU A 327 15.04 -17.33 -15.11
CA LEU A 327 15.26 -16.15 -15.97
C LEU A 327 15.79 -16.52 -17.35
N GLU A 328 16.50 -17.64 -17.46
CA GLU A 328 17.06 -18.19 -18.69
C GLU A 328 15.99 -18.78 -19.63
N GLU A 329 14.80 -19.10 -19.10
CA GLU A 329 13.68 -19.70 -19.84
C GLU A 329 12.64 -18.65 -20.29
N ILE A 330 12.90 -17.37 -20.02
CA ILE A 330 12.02 -16.27 -20.41
C ILE A 330 12.33 -15.89 -21.85
N THR A 331 11.32 -16.04 -22.72
CA THR A 331 11.43 -15.75 -24.14
C THR A 331 11.44 -14.24 -24.41
N GLU A 332 12.06 -13.82 -25.52
CA GLU A 332 12.10 -12.40 -25.90
C GLU A 332 10.69 -11.78 -26.07
N GLU A 333 9.70 -12.56 -26.53
CA GLU A 333 8.31 -12.09 -26.64
C GLU A 333 7.70 -11.79 -25.27
N GLU A 334 7.96 -12.64 -24.27
CA GLU A 334 7.50 -12.42 -22.90
C GLU A 334 8.15 -11.19 -22.28
N LYS A 335 9.44 -10.97 -22.55
CA LYS A 335 10.16 -9.78 -22.09
C LYS A 335 9.61 -8.51 -22.71
N GLU A 336 9.38 -8.48 -24.03
CA GLU A 336 8.87 -7.30 -24.73
C GLU A 336 7.53 -6.79 -24.14
N LYS A 337 6.70 -7.70 -23.63
CA LYS A 337 5.39 -7.39 -23.05
C LYS A 337 5.41 -7.15 -21.54
N ASN A 338 6.56 -7.32 -20.87
CA ASN A 338 6.65 -7.34 -19.42
C ASN A 338 7.80 -6.46 -18.91
N LEU A 339 7.43 -5.33 -18.28
CA LEU A 339 8.38 -4.31 -17.84
C LEU A 339 9.44 -4.86 -16.87
N ARG A 340 9.07 -5.77 -15.96
CA ARG A 340 9.99 -6.41 -15.02
C ARG A 340 11.18 -7.04 -15.71
N TYR A 341 10.93 -7.84 -16.75
CA TYR A 341 12.00 -8.56 -17.44
C TYR A 341 12.81 -7.64 -18.37
N GLN A 342 12.21 -6.57 -18.89
CA GLN A 342 12.96 -5.51 -19.59
C GLN A 342 13.97 -4.84 -18.65
N ILE A 343 13.57 -4.52 -17.42
CA ILE A 343 14.46 -3.92 -16.42
C ILE A 343 15.54 -4.90 -15.98
N ILE A 344 15.20 -6.18 -15.78
CA ILE A 344 16.18 -7.25 -15.47
C ILE A 344 17.27 -7.32 -16.55
N ASP A 345 16.90 -7.29 -17.83
CA ASP A 345 17.88 -7.36 -18.92
C ASP A 345 18.78 -6.11 -18.99
N VAL A 346 18.25 -4.94 -18.63
CA VAL A 346 19.06 -3.71 -18.49
C VAL A 346 19.99 -3.82 -17.28
N ALA A 347 19.50 -4.29 -16.12
CA ALA A 347 20.28 -4.44 -14.90
C ALA A 347 21.50 -5.37 -15.09
N LYS A 348 21.35 -6.45 -15.88
CA LYS A 348 22.44 -7.38 -16.25
C LYS A 348 23.53 -6.75 -17.11
N GLN A 349 23.25 -5.65 -17.81
CA GLN A 349 24.23 -4.94 -18.63
C GLN A 349 25.08 -3.95 -17.81
N VAL A 350 24.65 -3.63 -16.59
CA VAL A 350 25.34 -2.71 -15.70
C VAL A 350 26.51 -3.42 -15.02
N ARG A 351 27.63 -2.72 -14.82
CA ARG A 351 28.73 -3.21 -13.99
C ARG A 351 28.42 -2.91 -12.52
N TRP A 352 28.16 -3.95 -11.74
CA TRP A 352 27.89 -3.85 -10.30
C TRP A 352 29.16 -4.00 -9.47
N ILE A 353 29.35 -3.10 -8.50
CA ILE A 353 30.46 -3.14 -7.55
C ILE A 353 29.89 -2.88 -6.15
N PRO A 354 29.89 -3.88 -5.25
CA PRO A 354 30.37 -5.25 -5.43
C PRO A 354 29.44 -6.10 -6.34
N GLU A 355 29.97 -7.19 -6.90
CA GLU A 355 29.24 -8.03 -7.88
C GLU A 355 27.93 -8.61 -7.32
N PHE A 356 27.88 -8.91 -6.02
CA PHE A 356 26.66 -9.45 -5.39
C PHE A 356 25.49 -8.46 -5.43
N GLY A 357 25.73 -7.16 -5.68
CA GLY A 357 24.67 -6.16 -5.83
C GLY A 357 23.71 -6.50 -6.97
N LEU A 358 24.21 -7.09 -8.06
CA LEU A 358 23.35 -7.59 -9.14
C LEU A 358 22.40 -8.66 -8.62
N GLN A 359 22.89 -9.60 -7.81
CA GLN A 359 22.05 -10.69 -7.30
C GLN A 359 20.93 -10.16 -6.39
N GLN A 360 21.20 -9.14 -5.58
CA GLN A 360 20.18 -8.47 -4.77
C GLN A 360 19.14 -7.75 -5.62
N GLU A 361 19.57 -7.04 -6.68
CA GLU A 361 18.65 -6.37 -7.60
C GLU A 361 17.78 -7.37 -8.37
N LEU A 362 18.36 -8.49 -8.83
CA LEU A 362 17.62 -9.54 -9.54
C LEU A 362 16.60 -10.24 -8.63
N ASP A 363 16.95 -10.49 -7.36
CA ASP A 363 16.02 -11.02 -6.37
C ASP A 363 14.87 -10.02 -6.11
N TRP A 364 15.21 -8.75 -5.93
CA TRP A 364 14.22 -7.68 -5.78
C TRP A 364 13.28 -7.58 -6.98
N LEU A 365 13.79 -7.51 -8.20
CA LEU A 365 12.98 -7.39 -9.42
C LEU A 365 12.09 -8.62 -9.64
N GLN A 366 12.53 -9.81 -9.26
CA GLN A 366 11.71 -11.02 -9.36
C GLN A 366 10.55 -11.03 -8.37
N ASN A 367 10.74 -10.44 -7.19
CA ASN A 367 9.76 -10.51 -6.10
C ASN A 367 8.89 -9.25 -5.96
N MET A 368 9.35 -8.09 -6.45
CA MET A 368 8.64 -6.83 -6.29
C MET A 368 7.26 -6.88 -6.92
N GLU A 369 6.34 -6.11 -6.33
CA GLU A 369 5.00 -5.92 -6.88
C GLU A 369 4.92 -4.70 -7.79
N ASP A 370 3.74 -4.47 -8.36
CA ASP A 370 3.44 -3.27 -9.12
C ASP A 370 3.75 -2.00 -8.30
N TRP A 371 4.35 -1.01 -8.94
CA TRP A 371 4.85 0.16 -8.24
C TRP A 371 3.73 1.16 -7.99
N MET A 372 3.34 1.31 -6.73
CA MET A 372 2.44 2.37 -6.28
C MET A 372 3.11 3.75 -6.41
N ILE A 373 2.50 4.61 -7.24
CA ILE A 373 3.02 5.93 -7.59
C ILE A 373 2.23 7.10 -6.99
N SER A 374 1.06 6.87 -6.38
CA SER A 374 0.24 7.92 -5.76
C SER A 374 0.48 8.10 -4.27
N LYS A 375 0.43 9.35 -3.81
CA LYS A 375 0.48 9.71 -2.40
C LYS A 375 -0.65 10.68 -2.10
N LYS A 376 -1.39 10.41 -1.03
CA LYS A 376 -2.47 11.27 -0.53
C LYS A 376 -1.89 12.42 0.29
N ARG A 377 -1.10 13.27 -0.37
CA ARG A 377 -0.34 14.38 0.22
C ARG A 377 -0.52 15.67 -0.57
N TYR A 378 0.02 16.76 -0.04
CA TYR A 378 -0.14 18.11 -0.60
C TYR A 378 1.04 18.57 -1.45
N TRP A 379 2.27 18.35 -0.97
CA TRP A 379 3.51 18.77 -1.63
C TRP A 379 4.18 17.61 -2.34
N GLY A 380 4.56 17.84 -3.60
CA GLY A 380 5.18 16.87 -4.51
C GLY A 380 4.67 17.07 -5.93
N LEU A 381 5.16 16.25 -6.86
CA LEU A 381 4.66 16.17 -8.23
C LEU A 381 3.14 16.02 -8.24
N ALA A 382 2.38 16.94 -8.83
CA ALA A 382 0.97 16.68 -9.08
C ALA A 382 0.83 15.59 -10.15
N LEU A 383 0.27 14.43 -9.80
CA LEU A 383 0.09 13.35 -10.77
C LEU A 383 -0.80 13.82 -11.93
N PRO A 384 -0.37 13.67 -13.19
CA PRO A 384 -1.06 14.24 -14.34
C PRO A 384 -2.21 13.37 -14.84
N ILE A 385 -3.05 12.92 -13.92
CA ILE A 385 -4.12 11.97 -14.19
C ILE A 385 -5.47 12.64 -13.98
N TRP A 386 -6.29 12.69 -15.03
CA TRP A 386 -7.67 13.18 -14.99
C TRP A 386 -8.64 12.02 -15.02
N GLY A 387 -9.37 11.82 -13.92
CA GLY A 387 -10.27 10.68 -13.71
C GLY A 387 -11.74 11.01 -13.94
N CYS A 388 -12.43 10.25 -14.78
CA CYS A 388 -13.85 10.44 -15.05
C CYS A 388 -14.73 9.57 -14.13
N LYS A 389 -15.39 10.20 -13.16
CA LYS A 389 -16.35 9.53 -12.28
C LYS A 389 -17.61 9.03 -13.01
N LYS A 390 -17.93 9.56 -14.19
CA LYS A 390 -19.14 9.19 -14.96
C LYS A 390 -19.00 7.87 -15.72
N CYS A 391 -17.83 7.60 -16.31
CA CYS A 391 -17.63 6.42 -17.18
C CYS A 391 -16.41 5.57 -16.81
N GLY A 392 -15.72 5.89 -15.72
CA GLY A 392 -14.53 5.18 -15.24
C GLY A 392 -13.26 5.41 -16.05
N ASN A 393 -13.33 6.12 -17.18
CA ASN A 393 -12.15 6.41 -18.00
C ASN A 393 -11.21 7.40 -17.31
N PHE A 394 -9.91 7.32 -17.57
CA PHE A 394 -8.95 8.35 -17.17
C PHE A 394 -8.03 8.71 -18.32
N VAL A 395 -7.37 9.86 -18.21
CA VAL A 395 -6.40 10.38 -19.18
C VAL A 395 -5.15 10.78 -18.43
N VAL A 396 -3.98 10.44 -18.97
CA VAL A 396 -2.69 10.95 -18.51
C VAL A 396 -2.20 12.02 -19.46
N ILE A 397 -1.83 13.17 -18.92
CA ILE A 397 -1.28 14.32 -19.65
C ILE A 397 0.25 14.28 -19.60
N GLY A 398 0.90 14.43 -20.75
CA GLY A 398 2.34 14.31 -20.89
C GLY A 398 3.11 15.63 -20.86
N SER A 399 2.46 16.76 -21.19
CA SER A 399 3.14 18.05 -21.24
C SER A 399 2.21 19.23 -20.95
N LYS A 400 2.81 20.42 -20.78
CA LYS A 400 2.09 21.68 -20.63
C LYS A 400 1.28 22.02 -21.88
N GLU A 401 1.82 21.76 -23.05
CA GLU A 401 1.19 22.02 -24.34
C GLU A 401 -0.04 21.12 -24.53
N GLU A 402 0.09 19.81 -24.23
CA GLU A 402 -1.05 18.89 -24.25
C GLU A 402 -2.14 19.34 -23.27
N LEU A 403 -1.75 19.81 -22.07
CA LEU A 403 -2.70 20.33 -21.10
C LEU A 403 -3.43 21.56 -21.63
N LYS A 404 -2.71 22.52 -22.23
CA LYS A 404 -3.26 23.75 -22.80
C LYS A 404 -4.31 23.45 -23.87
N GLU A 405 -4.01 22.52 -24.77
CA GLU A 405 -4.90 22.14 -25.85
C GLU A 405 -6.17 21.43 -25.35
N LYS A 406 -6.07 20.67 -24.26
CA LYS A 406 -7.20 19.89 -23.70
C LYS A 406 -7.99 20.64 -22.63
N ALA A 407 -7.46 21.73 -22.09
CA ALA A 407 -8.11 22.50 -21.05
C ALA A 407 -9.42 23.11 -21.56
N VAL A 408 -10.47 22.99 -20.77
CA VAL A 408 -11.78 23.60 -21.04
C VAL A 408 -12.22 24.57 -19.94
N GLU A 409 -11.63 24.47 -18.76
CA GLU A 409 -11.83 25.38 -17.63
C GLU A 409 -10.51 25.53 -16.85
N GLY A 410 -10.30 26.68 -16.22
CA GLY A 410 -9.23 26.90 -15.26
C GLY A 410 -7.84 27.17 -15.83
N TRP A 411 -7.68 27.21 -17.17
CA TRP A 411 -6.38 27.52 -17.79
C TRP A 411 -5.89 28.91 -17.40
N GLU A 412 -6.76 29.92 -17.43
CA GLU A 412 -6.41 31.30 -17.06
C GLU A 412 -5.97 31.45 -15.60
N LEU A 413 -6.41 30.55 -14.71
CA LEU A 413 -5.97 30.51 -13.30
C LEU A 413 -4.63 29.79 -13.12
N PHE A 414 -4.26 28.93 -14.07
CA PHE A 414 -3.03 28.14 -14.03
C PHE A 414 -1.90 28.79 -14.82
N GLU A 415 -2.22 29.49 -15.92
CA GLU A 415 -1.24 30.12 -16.78
C GLU A 415 -0.43 31.16 -16.01
N GLY A 416 0.90 30.99 -15.98
CA GLY A 416 1.79 31.83 -15.19
C GLY A 416 2.17 31.24 -13.82
N HIS A 417 1.67 30.05 -13.49
CA HIS A 417 2.05 29.29 -12.29
C HIS A 417 2.85 28.01 -12.64
N THR A 418 3.34 27.33 -11.61
CA THR A 418 4.03 26.03 -11.72
C THR A 418 3.00 24.87 -11.78
N PRO A 419 3.34 23.67 -12.29
CA PRO A 419 2.45 22.50 -12.33
C PRO A 419 2.19 21.86 -10.94
N HIS A 420 2.23 22.66 -9.87
CA HIS A 420 2.00 22.23 -8.50
C HIS A 420 0.58 22.56 -8.04
N ARG A 421 0.16 21.88 -6.98
CA ARG A 421 -1.03 22.25 -6.23
C ARG A 421 -0.79 23.61 -5.53
N PRO A 422 -1.80 24.49 -5.43
CA PRO A 422 -3.20 24.27 -5.82
C PRO A 422 -3.50 24.59 -7.30
N TRP A 423 -2.62 25.29 -8.00
CA TRP A 423 -2.90 25.88 -9.32
C TRP A 423 -3.35 24.85 -10.36
N ILE A 424 -2.64 23.73 -10.43
CA ILE A 424 -2.96 22.68 -11.41
C ILE A 424 -4.32 22.00 -11.15
N ASP A 425 -4.81 22.02 -9.91
CA ASP A 425 -6.10 21.42 -9.55
C ASP A 425 -7.29 22.20 -10.12
N ALA A 426 -7.09 23.46 -10.53
CA ALA A 426 -8.10 24.27 -11.18
C ALA A 426 -8.38 23.83 -12.64
N VAL A 427 -7.41 23.21 -13.31
CA VAL A 427 -7.50 22.87 -14.73
C VAL A 427 -8.38 21.64 -14.95
N LYS A 428 -9.43 21.81 -15.75
CA LYS A 428 -10.32 20.71 -16.16
C LYS A 428 -10.23 20.45 -17.64
N ILE A 429 -10.44 19.19 -18.02
CA ILE A 429 -10.46 18.73 -19.41
C ILE A 429 -11.78 18.04 -19.74
N LYS A 430 -12.07 17.82 -21.03
CA LYS A 430 -13.17 16.93 -21.44
C LYS A 430 -12.72 15.47 -21.47
N CYS A 431 -13.50 14.59 -20.85
CA CYS A 431 -13.32 13.15 -20.95
C CYS A 431 -13.46 12.71 -22.42
N PRO A 432 -12.45 12.07 -23.03
CA PRO A 432 -12.50 11.69 -24.44
C PRO A 432 -13.56 10.61 -24.72
N LYS A 433 -13.95 9.82 -23.71
CA LYS A 433 -14.91 8.72 -23.85
C LYS A 433 -16.38 9.17 -23.76
N CYS A 434 -16.70 10.13 -22.90
CA CYS A 434 -18.10 10.50 -22.63
C CYS A 434 -18.40 12.01 -22.66
N GLY A 435 -17.41 12.84 -22.96
CA GLY A 435 -17.54 14.29 -23.07
C GLY A 435 -17.73 15.06 -21.75
N ALA A 436 -17.85 14.37 -20.61
CA ALA A 436 -17.98 15.02 -19.31
C ALA A 436 -16.75 15.87 -18.98
N VAL A 437 -16.94 17.02 -18.33
CA VAL A 437 -15.85 17.82 -17.77
C VAL A 437 -15.30 17.08 -16.54
N ILE A 438 -13.99 16.86 -16.51
CA ILE A 438 -13.31 16.08 -15.48
C ILE A 438 -12.14 16.85 -14.89
N SER A 439 -11.86 16.59 -13.61
CA SER A 439 -10.76 17.17 -12.85
C SER A 439 -9.61 16.19 -12.70
N ARG A 440 -8.42 16.72 -12.39
CA ARG A 440 -7.27 15.94 -11.96
C ARG A 440 -7.63 15.16 -10.68
N ILE A 441 -7.02 14.00 -10.48
CA ILE A 441 -7.01 13.33 -9.18
C ILE A 441 -6.29 14.24 -8.15
N PRO A 442 -6.62 14.19 -6.85
CA PRO A 442 -5.96 15.04 -5.86
C PRO A 442 -4.53 14.59 -5.54
N ASP A 443 -4.20 13.34 -5.85
CA ASP A 443 -2.97 12.67 -5.43
C ASP A 443 -1.71 13.32 -6.00
N VAL A 444 -0.62 13.27 -5.24
CA VAL A 444 0.73 13.65 -5.69
C VAL A 444 1.58 12.41 -5.93
N GLY A 445 2.68 12.56 -6.65
CA GLY A 445 3.59 11.48 -7.00
C GLY A 445 4.40 11.01 -5.80
N ASN A 446 4.73 9.72 -5.81
CA ASN A 446 5.74 9.15 -4.95
C ASN A 446 7.09 9.86 -5.22
N PRO A 447 7.82 10.37 -4.21
CA PRO A 447 9.09 11.09 -4.40
C PRO A 447 10.18 10.29 -5.12
N TRP A 448 10.05 8.97 -5.20
CA TRP A 448 10.95 8.15 -6.01
C TRP A 448 10.77 8.35 -7.52
N LEU A 449 9.63 8.88 -7.97
CA LEU A 449 9.46 9.40 -9.34
C LEU A 449 10.37 10.62 -9.57
N ASP A 450 10.43 11.52 -8.59
CA ASP A 450 11.28 12.71 -8.66
C ASP A 450 12.76 12.35 -8.71
N ALA A 451 13.20 11.38 -7.90
CA ALA A 451 14.58 10.91 -7.92
C ALA A 451 14.92 10.09 -9.18
N GLY A 452 13.99 9.25 -9.65
CA GLY A 452 14.22 8.35 -10.76
C GLY A 452 14.31 9.04 -12.13
N ILE A 453 13.68 10.21 -12.29
CA ILE A 453 13.67 10.93 -13.58
C ILE A 453 14.93 11.79 -13.82
N VAL A 454 15.76 12.02 -12.80
CA VAL A 454 16.84 13.02 -12.82
C VAL A 454 17.77 12.86 -14.01
N SER A 455 18.11 11.63 -14.39
CA SER A 455 18.96 11.37 -15.56
C SER A 455 18.35 11.88 -16.87
N TYR A 456 17.02 11.94 -16.99
CA TYR A 456 16.34 12.51 -18.15
C TYR A 456 16.10 14.01 -18.00
N SER A 457 15.66 14.46 -16.81
CA SER A 457 15.28 15.87 -16.61
C SER A 457 16.46 16.83 -16.62
N THR A 458 17.68 16.34 -16.38
CA THR A 458 18.91 17.15 -16.41
C THR A 458 19.63 17.16 -17.76
N LEU A 459 19.27 16.24 -18.67
CA LEU A 459 19.91 16.10 -19.98
C LEU A 459 19.18 16.84 -21.11
N GLN A 460 18.08 17.55 -20.80
CA GLN A 460 17.21 18.22 -21.79
C GLN A 460 16.73 17.26 -22.89
N TYR A 461 16.30 16.07 -22.47
CA TYR A 461 15.91 14.95 -23.35
C TYR A 461 14.64 15.23 -24.18
#